data_AF-A0A9X7AMY4-F1
#
_entry.id   AF-A0A9X7AMY4-F1
#
_cell.length_a   1.000
_cell.length_b   1.000
_cell.length_c   1.000
_cell.angle_alpha   90.00
_cell.angle_beta   90.00
_cell.angle_gamma   90.00
#
_symmetry.space_group_name_H-M   'P 1'
#
loop_
_entity.id
_entity.type
_entity.pdbx_description
1 polymer ?
#
loop_
_entity_poly.entity_id
_entity_poly.type
_entity_poly.pdbx_seq_one_letter_code
_entity_poly.pdbx_strand_id
1 'polypeptide(L)'
;MKKILSICGMGLLVISILGACSLFGGNKEPLNGLMLLGEEQALKKIETEHKKEIKSATFYKVKQEENNGKKMFIMNEKTAEEIVKRGILREKDDDEWMRNSTPLSSLPKIKEKEVLVFADPKHKDIKNVEVNGMKIQAKYESNSGFRFPRGDQQKEELLLVVDNATFQKIPSPEIDMSIVELNKTYGENKTITDDDIEAVQAQNEWEKLTKSIQDDVKSVIDISIMK
;
A
#
# COMPACT_ATOMS: atom_id res chain seq x y z
N MET A 1 -15.57 -15.28 70.69
CA MET A 1 -16.38 -16.31 70.00
C MET A 1 -16.47 -15.97 68.52
N LYS A 2 -16.26 -17.00 67.67
CA LYS A 2 -16.32 -17.12 66.20
C LYS A 2 -17.16 -16.04 65.46
N LYS A 3 -16.75 -15.51 64.29
CA LYS A 3 -16.90 -16.08 62.91
C LYS A 3 -16.09 -15.19 61.92
N ILE A 4 -15.12 -15.70 61.15
CA ILE A 4 -15.18 -16.20 59.76
C ILE A 4 -15.52 -15.12 58.69
N LEU A 5 -14.52 -14.88 57.83
CA LEU A 5 -14.49 -14.49 56.41
C LEU A 5 -15.65 -13.67 55.80
N SER A 6 -15.30 -12.59 55.09
CA SER A 6 -15.64 -12.49 53.67
C SER A 6 -14.73 -11.49 52.93
N ILE A 7 -14.09 -12.02 51.90
CA ILE A 7 -13.43 -11.34 50.79
C ILE A 7 -14.46 -10.50 50.03
N CYS A 8 -14.09 -9.29 49.62
CA CYS A 8 -14.50 -8.68 48.34
C CYS A 8 -13.57 -7.50 48.04
N GLY A 9 -12.43 -7.82 47.45
CA GLY A 9 -11.61 -6.83 46.76
C GLY A 9 -12.36 -6.38 45.50
N MET A 10 -12.87 -5.16 45.49
CA MET A 10 -13.19 -4.47 44.24
C MET A 10 -11.88 -3.84 43.73
N GLY A 11 -11.06 -4.66 43.07
CA GLY A 11 -10.11 -4.14 42.10
C GLY A 11 -10.93 -3.55 40.96
N LEU A 12 -10.99 -2.23 40.87
CA LEU A 12 -11.41 -1.55 39.66
C LEU A 12 -10.40 -1.93 38.57
N LEU A 13 -10.73 -2.97 37.81
CA LEU A 13 -10.16 -3.24 36.50
C LEU A 13 -10.48 -2.02 35.63
N VAL A 14 -9.56 -1.06 35.65
CA VAL A 14 -9.45 -0.08 34.60
C VAL A 14 -9.19 -0.90 33.35
N ILE A 15 -10.18 -0.98 32.46
CA ILE A 15 -10.02 -1.54 31.11
C ILE A 15 -9.19 -0.51 30.35
N SER A 16 -7.89 -0.46 30.69
CA SER A 16 -6.90 0.25 29.92
C SER A 16 -6.69 -0.55 28.63
N ILE A 17 -7.26 -0.02 27.55
CA ILE A 17 -6.72 -0.11 26.21
C ILE A 17 -6.49 -1.56 25.74
N LEU A 18 -7.48 -2.14 25.08
CA LEU A 18 -7.28 -3.24 24.13
C LEU A 18 -6.48 -2.73 22.91
N GLY A 19 -5.21 -2.41 23.16
CA GLY A 19 -4.21 -1.98 22.18
C GLY A 19 -2.94 -2.80 22.31
N ALA A 20 -3.05 -4.05 22.78
CA ALA A 20 -1.90 -4.90 23.06
C ALA A 20 -2.14 -6.35 22.61
N CYS A 21 -2.41 -6.55 21.32
CA CYS A 21 -2.14 -7.81 20.64
C CYS A 21 -1.39 -7.53 19.33
N SER A 22 -0.16 -7.04 19.45
CA SER A 22 0.82 -7.06 18.34
C SER A 22 2.24 -6.67 18.80
N LEU A 23 2.61 -6.91 20.07
CA LEU A 23 3.96 -6.64 20.57
C LEU A 23 4.97 -7.79 20.31
N PHE A 24 4.61 -8.81 19.52
CA PHE A 24 5.51 -9.91 19.12
C PHE A 24 5.90 -9.77 17.64
N GLY A 25 7.21 -9.81 17.37
CA GLY A 25 7.86 -9.40 16.12
C GLY A 25 7.61 -10.32 14.93
N GLY A 26 6.79 -9.85 14.00
CA GLY A 26 6.64 -10.38 12.64
C GLY A 26 6.44 -9.22 11.67
N ASN A 27 6.59 -9.47 10.37
CA ASN A 27 6.33 -8.53 9.26
C ASN A 27 4.85 -8.12 9.23
N LYS A 28 4.39 -7.33 10.21
CA LYS A 28 2.99 -6.92 10.28
C LYS A 28 2.66 -6.02 9.09
N GLU A 29 1.59 -6.38 8.42
CA GLU A 29 1.01 -5.62 7.31
C GLU A 29 -0.34 -5.07 7.77
N PRO A 30 -0.38 -4.00 8.57
CA PRO A 30 -1.65 -3.47 9.05
C PRO A 30 -2.51 -3.01 7.87
N LEU A 31 -3.79 -3.39 7.86
CA LEU A 31 -4.76 -2.91 6.89
C LEU A 31 -5.29 -1.53 7.34
N ASN A 32 -4.46 -0.49 7.16
CA ASN A 32 -4.69 0.84 7.73
C ASN A 32 -4.60 1.98 6.71
N GLY A 33 -4.51 1.66 5.42
CA GLY A 33 -4.47 2.66 4.38
C GLY A 33 -5.01 2.20 3.03
N LEU A 34 -5.28 3.18 2.18
CA LEU A 34 -5.70 2.99 0.79
C LEU A 34 -4.80 3.83 -0.12
N MET A 35 -4.41 3.26 -1.25
CA MET A 35 -3.90 4.01 -2.39
C MET A 35 -5.01 4.07 -3.45
N LEU A 36 -5.46 5.29 -3.74
CA LEU A 36 -6.54 5.57 -4.67
C LEU A 36 -5.99 6.25 -5.92
N LEU A 37 -6.42 5.81 -7.09
CA LEU A 37 -6.08 6.45 -8.36
C LEU A 37 -7.34 6.96 -9.05
N GLY A 38 -7.36 8.21 -9.49
CA GLY A 38 -8.56 8.77 -10.13
C GLY A 38 -8.39 10.25 -10.50
N GLU A 39 -9.53 10.90 -10.71
CA GLU A 39 -9.56 12.35 -10.91
C GLU A 39 -9.44 13.09 -9.58
N GLU A 40 -8.70 14.20 -9.55
CA GLU A 40 -8.49 15.01 -8.34
C GLU A 40 -9.80 15.35 -7.60
N GLN A 41 -10.85 15.71 -8.33
CA GLN A 41 -12.14 16.07 -7.74
C GLN A 41 -12.81 14.89 -7.02
N ALA A 42 -12.79 13.70 -7.64
CA ALA A 42 -13.32 12.48 -7.04
C ALA A 42 -12.54 12.10 -5.77
N LEU A 43 -11.21 12.17 -5.81
CA LEU A 43 -10.38 11.85 -4.64
C LEU A 43 -10.62 12.81 -3.47
N LYS A 44 -10.79 14.11 -3.73
CA LYS A 44 -11.12 15.11 -2.69
C LYS A 44 -12.54 14.94 -2.14
N LYS A 45 -13.49 14.54 -3.00
CA LYS A 45 -14.86 14.19 -2.58
C LYS A 45 -14.82 13.02 -1.60
N ILE A 46 -14.08 11.96 -1.91
CA ILE A 46 -13.90 10.78 -1.04
C ILE A 46 -13.32 11.18 0.32
N GLU A 47 -12.27 12.00 0.34
CA GLU A 47 -11.69 12.52 1.60
C GLU A 47 -12.76 13.23 2.47
N THR A 48 -13.65 14.00 1.83
CA THR A 48 -14.69 14.77 2.51
C THR A 48 -15.84 13.88 3.01
N GLU A 49 -16.33 12.97 2.16
CA GLU A 49 -17.47 12.08 2.46
C GLU A 49 -17.11 11.04 3.52
N HIS A 50 -15.86 10.58 3.52
CA HIS A 50 -15.34 9.57 4.46
C HIS A 50 -14.43 10.16 5.54
N LYS A 51 -14.59 11.44 5.88
CA LYS A 51 -13.77 12.14 6.90
C LYS A 51 -13.81 11.52 8.29
N LYS A 52 -14.79 10.65 8.58
CA LYS A 52 -14.87 9.94 9.86
C LYS A 52 -13.90 8.78 9.88
N GLU A 53 -13.75 8.09 8.76
CA GLU A 53 -12.90 6.92 8.54
C GLU A 53 -11.47 7.33 8.14
N ILE A 54 -11.31 8.43 7.42
CA ILE A 54 -10.03 8.94 6.93
C ILE A 54 -9.40 9.86 7.97
N LYS A 55 -8.17 9.52 8.38
CA LYS A 55 -7.34 10.34 9.26
C LYS A 55 -6.61 11.43 8.47
N SER A 56 -6.07 11.07 7.31
CA SER A 56 -5.38 12.01 6.42
C SER A 56 -5.28 11.46 5.01
N ALA A 57 -5.29 12.34 4.01
CA ALA A 57 -4.96 12.01 2.63
C ALA A 57 -3.74 12.82 2.16
N THR A 58 -2.88 12.21 1.34
CA THR A 58 -1.78 12.91 0.66
C THR A 58 -1.86 12.66 -0.83
N PHE A 59 -1.83 13.73 -1.62
CA PHE A 59 -2.05 13.68 -3.05
C PHE A 59 -0.73 13.81 -3.82
N TYR A 60 -0.60 13.02 -4.88
CA TYR A 60 0.55 12.96 -5.76
C TYR A 60 0.11 12.88 -7.21
N LYS A 61 0.96 13.36 -8.12
CA LYS A 61 0.85 13.06 -9.55
C LYS A 61 1.69 11.84 -9.89
N VAL A 62 1.10 10.90 -10.61
CA VAL A 62 1.74 9.70 -11.14
C VAL A 62 1.33 9.52 -12.60
N LYS A 63 1.98 8.60 -13.33
CA LYS A 63 1.59 8.24 -14.69
C LYS A 63 1.30 6.76 -14.76
N GLN A 64 0.34 6.39 -15.60
CA GLN A 64 0.05 5.00 -15.93
C GLN A 64 0.11 4.82 -17.44
N GLU A 65 0.72 3.72 -17.86
CA GLU A 65 0.84 3.37 -19.26
C GLU A 65 0.62 1.86 -19.42
N GLU A 66 0.05 1.45 -20.54
CA GLU A 66 -0.07 0.05 -20.87
C GLU A 66 0.39 -0.18 -22.31
N ASN A 67 1.44 -0.98 -22.50
CA ASN A 67 1.91 -1.36 -23.82
C ASN A 67 2.46 -2.79 -23.83
N ASN A 68 2.30 -3.51 -24.95
CA ASN A 68 2.91 -4.82 -25.15
C ASN A 68 2.69 -5.83 -23.99
N GLY A 69 1.51 -5.84 -23.38
CA GLY A 69 1.18 -6.71 -22.25
C GLY A 69 1.79 -6.29 -20.90
N LYS A 70 2.37 -5.09 -20.81
CA LYS A 70 2.96 -4.51 -19.59
C LYS A 70 2.11 -3.36 -19.09
N LYS A 71 1.75 -3.40 -17.82
CA LYS A 71 1.13 -2.29 -17.09
C LYS A 71 2.23 -1.58 -16.30
N MET A 72 2.49 -0.33 -16.66
CA MET A 72 3.52 0.49 -16.05
C MET A 72 2.90 1.53 -15.13
N PHE A 73 3.35 1.55 -13.88
CA PHE A 73 3.05 2.61 -12.93
C PHE A 73 4.32 3.43 -12.71
N ILE A 74 4.26 4.72 -13.00
CA ILE A 74 5.43 5.59 -13.04
C ILE A 74 5.27 6.68 -12.00
N MET A 75 6.27 6.84 -11.15
CA MET A 75 6.36 7.95 -10.20
C MET A 75 7.74 8.60 -10.25
N ASN A 76 7.80 9.85 -9.80
CA ASN A 76 9.07 10.52 -9.60
C ASN A 76 9.76 10.08 -8.29
N GLU A 77 11.06 10.32 -8.22
CA GLU A 77 11.92 10.00 -7.08
C GLU A 77 11.35 10.50 -5.74
N LYS A 78 10.92 11.77 -5.68
CA LYS A 78 10.39 12.37 -4.46
C LYS A 78 9.14 11.66 -3.95
N THR A 79 8.21 11.31 -4.84
CA THR A 79 7.01 10.54 -4.48
C THR A 79 7.40 9.14 -3.99
N ALA A 80 8.35 8.48 -4.66
CA ALA A 80 8.82 7.16 -4.26
C ALA A 80 9.50 7.16 -2.89
N GLU A 81 10.31 8.17 -2.58
CA GLU A 81 10.94 8.34 -1.27
C GLU A 81 9.89 8.44 -0.15
N GLU A 82 8.83 9.22 -0.32
CA GLU A 82 7.76 9.33 0.66
C GLU A 82 6.96 8.02 0.82
N ILE A 83 6.73 7.30 -0.27
CA ILE A 83 6.09 5.97 -0.24
C ILE A 83 6.96 4.95 0.52
N VAL A 84 8.27 4.96 0.28
CA VAL A 84 9.23 4.07 0.97
C VAL A 84 9.31 4.42 2.46
N LYS A 85 9.40 5.70 2.83
CA LYS A 85 9.41 6.15 4.24
C LYS A 85 8.18 5.67 5.01
N ARG A 86 7.03 5.57 4.33
CA ARG A 86 5.78 5.07 4.89
C ARG A 86 5.68 3.54 4.90
N GLY A 87 6.69 2.83 4.41
CA GLY A 87 6.71 1.37 4.33
C GLY A 87 5.69 0.75 3.38
N ILE A 88 5.19 1.54 2.42
CA ILE A 88 4.14 1.14 1.46
C ILE A 88 4.72 0.33 0.30
N LEU A 89 5.94 0.67 -0.16
CA LEU A 89 6.63 -0.13 -1.16
C LEU A 89 7.38 -1.26 -0.47
N ARG A 90 7.02 -2.50 -0.81
CA ARG A 90 7.48 -3.70 -0.09
C ARG A 90 8.07 -4.71 -1.07
N GLU A 91 9.12 -5.37 -0.65
CA GLU A 91 9.74 -6.49 -1.37
C GLU A 91 9.03 -7.79 -0.98
N LYS A 92 8.69 -8.61 -1.98
CA LYS A 92 8.07 -9.91 -1.74
C LYS A 92 9.03 -10.79 -0.93
N ASP A 93 8.52 -11.41 0.13
CA ASP A 93 9.27 -12.46 0.83
C ASP A 93 9.26 -13.74 -0.04
N ASP A 94 10.37 -14.49 -0.09
CA ASP A 94 10.58 -15.66 -0.99
C ASP A 94 9.66 -16.87 -0.73
N ASP A 95 8.58 -16.71 0.05
CA ASP A 95 7.57 -17.75 0.18
C ASP A 95 6.60 -17.72 -1.03
N GLU A 96 6.52 -18.84 -1.75
CA GLU A 96 5.65 -18.95 -2.93
C GLU A 96 4.15 -18.91 -2.56
N TRP A 97 3.83 -19.13 -1.29
CA TRP A 97 2.48 -19.42 -0.81
C TRP A 97 1.88 -18.36 0.12
N MET A 98 2.68 -17.45 0.68
CA MET A 98 2.14 -16.38 1.52
C MET A 98 2.23 -15.03 0.79
N ARG A 99 1.43 -14.09 1.31
CA ARG A 99 1.40 -12.70 0.84
C ARG A 99 2.34 -11.84 1.68
N ASN A 100 3.39 -12.45 2.23
CA ASN A 100 4.30 -11.74 3.11
C ASN A 100 5.23 -10.86 2.29
N SER A 101 5.49 -9.67 2.82
CA SER A 101 6.43 -8.74 2.22
C SER A 101 7.08 -7.89 3.29
N THR A 102 8.30 -7.47 3.01
CA THR A 102 9.08 -6.60 3.90
C THR A 102 9.11 -5.19 3.32
N PRO A 103 8.85 -4.12 4.11
CA PRO A 103 8.98 -2.76 3.61
C PRO A 103 10.42 -2.49 3.13
N LEU A 104 10.57 -1.80 2.02
CA LEU A 104 11.89 -1.32 1.61
C LEU A 104 12.43 -0.35 2.66
N SER A 105 13.69 -0.53 3.04
CA SER A 105 14.35 0.33 4.03
C SER A 105 14.73 1.70 3.47
N SER A 106 15.00 1.78 2.16
CA SER A 106 15.36 2.99 1.46
C SER A 106 15.18 2.84 -0.05
N LEU A 107 15.02 3.96 -0.75
CA LEU A 107 15.04 3.99 -2.20
C LEU A 107 16.49 3.98 -2.69
N PRO A 108 16.87 3.09 -3.64
CA PRO A 108 18.19 3.14 -4.27
C PRO A 108 18.40 4.49 -4.97
N LYS A 109 19.65 4.97 -4.99
CA LYS A 109 19.98 6.23 -5.67
C LYS A 109 19.73 6.11 -7.17
N ILE A 110 18.95 7.05 -7.71
CA ILE A 110 18.64 7.14 -9.14
C ILE A 110 19.75 7.91 -9.85
N LYS A 111 20.23 7.38 -10.97
CA LYS A 111 21.12 8.14 -11.87
C LYS A 111 20.29 8.97 -12.84
N GLU A 112 20.82 10.12 -13.25
CA GLU A 112 20.14 10.97 -14.25
C GLU A 112 19.79 10.16 -15.50
N LYS A 113 18.53 10.24 -15.97
CA LYS A 113 18.01 9.52 -17.16
C LYS A 113 17.96 7.99 -17.04
N GLU A 114 18.14 7.45 -15.85
CA GLU A 114 17.91 6.05 -15.54
C GLU A 114 16.52 5.88 -14.91
N VAL A 115 15.89 4.73 -15.15
CA VAL A 115 14.69 4.30 -14.43
C VAL A 115 15.01 3.11 -13.55
N LEU A 116 14.60 3.18 -12.28
CA LEU A 116 14.55 2.03 -11.40
C LEU A 116 13.29 1.23 -11.70
N VAL A 117 13.46 -0.08 -11.89
CA VAL A 117 12.36 -1.01 -12.20
C VAL A 117 12.18 -1.95 -11.02
N PHE A 118 11.00 -1.89 -10.39
CA PHE A 118 10.56 -2.86 -9.41
C PHE A 118 9.50 -3.77 -10.04
N ALA A 119 9.84 -5.03 -10.24
CA ALA A 119 9.04 -5.97 -11.02
C ALA A 119 9.39 -7.42 -10.64
N ASP A 120 8.60 -8.35 -11.16
CA ASP A 120 8.89 -9.78 -11.03
C ASP A 120 10.34 -10.13 -11.45
N PRO A 121 11.03 -11.07 -10.77
CA PRO A 121 12.43 -11.44 -11.06
C PRO A 121 12.69 -11.89 -12.50
N LYS A 122 11.67 -12.30 -13.26
CA LYS A 122 11.80 -12.54 -14.71
C LYS A 122 12.31 -11.33 -15.50
N HIS A 123 12.21 -10.12 -14.93
CA HIS A 123 12.69 -8.88 -15.51
C HIS A 123 14.11 -8.46 -15.07
N LYS A 124 14.84 -9.30 -14.32
CA LYS A 124 16.20 -8.96 -13.82
C LYS A 124 17.18 -8.49 -14.90
N ASP A 125 17.01 -8.98 -16.12
CA ASP A 125 17.89 -8.69 -17.25
C ASP A 125 17.42 -7.49 -18.09
N ILE A 126 16.36 -6.78 -17.68
CA ILE A 126 15.85 -5.61 -18.39
C ILE A 126 16.93 -4.52 -18.49
N LYS A 127 17.15 -4.03 -19.72
CA LYS A 127 18.13 -2.95 -20.00
C LYS A 127 17.49 -1.64 -20.37
N ASN A 128 16.27 -1.68 -20.88
CA ASN A 128 15.49 -0.51 -21.26
C ASN A 128 14.02 -0.79 -21.01
N VAL A 129 13.28 0.25 -20.67
CA VAL A 129 11.82 0.29 -20.78
C VAL A 129 11.46 1.24 -21.90
N GLU A 130 10.30 1.01 -22.51
CA GLU A 130 9.72 1.92 -23.49
C GLU A 130 8.38 2.40 -22.95
N VAL A 131 8.27 3.72 -22.74
CA VAL A 131 7.05 4.36 -22.24
C VAL A 131 6.56 5.33 -23.31
N ASN A 132 5.44 4.99 -23.94
CA ASN A 132 4.83 5.77 -25.03
C ASN A 132 5.87 6.25 -26.09
N GLY A 133 6.65 5.30 -26.63
CA GLY A 133 7.69 5.55 -27.64
C GLY A 133 9.01 6.14 -27.11
N MET A 134 9.07 6.56 -25.84
CA MET A 134 10.31 7.00 -25.20
C MET A 134 11.06 5.81 -24.62
N LYS A 135 12.25 5.53 -25.15
CA LYS A 135 13.15 4.50 -24.61
C LYS A 135 14.03 5.09 -23.49
N ILE A 136 13.99 4.46 -22.33
CA ILE A 136 14.72 4.89 -21.12
C ILE A 136 15.61 3.74 -20.65
N GLN A 137 16.86 4.05 -20.29
CA GLN A 137 17.77 3.07 -19.70
C GLN A 137 17.20 2.57 -18.37
N ALA A 138 17.09 1.25 -18.23
CA ALA A 138 16.48 0.62 -17.08
C ALA A 138 17.50 -0.09 -16.21
N LYS A 139 17.33 0.03 -14.90
CA LYS A 139 18.01 -0.73 -13.88
C LYS A 139 16.96 -1.50 -13.08
N TYR A 140 17.01 -2.82 -13.15
CA TYR A 140 16.23 -3.66 -12.26
C TYR A 140 16.73 -3.48 -10.83
N GLU A 141 15.80 -3.25 -9.88
CA GLU A 141 16.14 -3.16 -8.45
C GLU A 141 15.74 -4.42 -7.71
N SER A 142 14.44 -4.67 -7.55
CA SER A 142 13.96 -5.81 -6.77
C SER A 142 12.53 -6.23 -7.11
N ASN A 143 12.08 -7.34 -6.53
CA ASN A 143 10.70 -7.79 -6.62
C ASN A 143 9.79 -7.03 -5.62
N SER A 144 9.76 -5.71 -5.76
CA SER A 144 8.93 -4.84 -4.92
C SER A 144 7.67 -4.36 -5.60
N GLY A 145 6.62 -4.14 -4.82
CA GLY A 145 5.33 -3.64 -5.26
C GLY A 145 4.49 -3.11 -4.11
N PHE A 146 3.27 -2.68 -4.43
CA PHE A 146 2.32 -2.20 -3.42
C PHE A 146 1.48 -3.32 -2.79
N ARG A 147 1.38 -4.47 -3.47
CA ARG A 147 0.60 -5.63 -3.04
C ARG A 147 1.13 -6.91 -3.68
N PHE A 148 0.99 -8.03 -2.97
CA PHE A 148 1.21 -9.38 -3.50
C PHE A 148 -0.02 -10.29 -3.32
N PRO A 149 -0.26 -11.24 -4.25
CA PRO A 149 0.34 -11.29 -5.59
C PRO A 149 -0.03 -10.02 -6.38
N ARG A 150 0.79 -9.70 -7.39
CA ARG A 150 0.57 -8.58 -8.31
C ARG A 150 -0.82 -8.71 -8.95
N GLY A 151 -1.49 -7.57 -9.16
CA GLY A 151 -2.95 -7.49 -9.31
C GLY A 151 -3.49 -8.16 -10.58
N ASP A 152 -2.86 -7.91 -11.71
CA ASP A 152 -3.25 -8.48 -13.00
C ASP A 152 -2.41 -9.71 -13.34
N GLN A 153 -3.02 -10.89 -13.32
CA GLN A 153 -2.32 -12.13 -13.70
C GLN A 153 -2.07 -12.26 -15.21
N GLN A 154 -2.73 -11.42 -16.03
CA GLN A 154 -2.61 -11.43 -17.49
C GLN A 154 -1.59 -10.41 -18.01
N LYS A 155 -1.23 -9.40 -17.19
CA LYS A 155 -0.30 -8.34 -17.58
C LYS A 155 0.88 -8.26 -16.64
N GLU A 156 2.05 -7.97 -17.20
CA GLU A 156 3.24 -7.76 -16.40
C GLU A 156 3.20 -6.38 -15.75
N GLU A 157 3.18 -6.33 -14.42
CA GLU A 157 3.21 -5.07 -13.68
C GLU A 157 4.64 -4.60 -13.43
N LEU A 158 4.98 -3.44 -13.97
CA LEU A 158 6.27 -2.76 -13.76
C LEU A 158 6.03 -1.48 -12.98
N LEU A 159 6.69 -1.36 -11.83
CA LEU A 159 6.75 -0.12 -11.09
C LEU A 159 8.05 0.61 -11.45
N LEU A 160 7.90 1.83 -11.97
CA LEU A 160 8.97 2.63 -12.53
C LEU A 160 9.20 3.88 -11.68
N VAL A 161 10.43 4.08 -11.22
CA VAL A 161 10.83 5.29 -10.50
C VAL A 161 11.92 6.01 -11.29
N VAL A 162 11.68 7.28 -11.60
CA VAL A 162 12.58 8.13 -12.38
C VAL A 162 12.89 9.43 -11.65
N ASP A 163 13.97 10.11 -12.05
CA ASP A 163 14.22 11.48 -11.60
C ASP A 163 13.10 12.45 -12.05
N ASN A 164 12.97 13.58 -11.36
CA ASN A 164 11.91 14.56 -11.62
C ASN A 164 11.91 15.11 -13.06
N ALA A 165 13.09 15.33 -13.65
CA ALA A 165 13.21 15.88 -15.01
C ALA A 165 12.78 14.84 -16.05
N THR A 166 13.13 13.57 -15.85
CA THR A 166 12.68 12.45 -16.67
C THR A 166 11.18 12.25 -16.54
N PHE A 167 10.62 12.30 -15.32
CA PHE A 167 9.17 12.19 -15.10
C PHE A 167 8.38 13.20 -15.94
N GLN A 168 8.80 14.46 -15.97
CA GLN A 168 8.12 15.53 -16.72
C GLN A 168 8.19 15.33 -18.24
N LYS A 169 9.25 14.68 -18.76
CA LYS A 169 9.44 14.45 -20.19
C LYS A 169 8.67 13.24 -20.73
N ILE A 170 8.30 12.29 -19.86
CA ILE A 170 7.54 11.10 -20.28
C ILE A 170 6.18 11.55 -20.85
N PRO A 171 5.85 11.22 -22.11
CA PRO A 171 4.65 11.72 -22.78
C PRO A 171 3.39 10.90 -22.41
N SER A 172 3.25 10.47 -21.16
CA SER A 172 2.05 9.79 -20.67
C SER A 172 1.20 10.76 -19.82
N PRO A 173 -0.13 10.66 -19.88
CA PRO A 173 -1.02 11.49 -19.07
C PRO A 173 -0.79 11.25 -17.58
N GLU A 174 -0.82 12.34 -16.81
CA GLU A 174 -0.80 12.25 -15.36
C GLU A 174 -2.18 11.84 -14.83
N ILE A 175 -2.18 11.05 -13.77
CA ILE A 175 -3.35 10.70 -12.96
C ILE A 175 -3.06 11.07 -11.51
N ASP A 176 -4.11 11.46 -10.77
CA ASP A 176 -3.98 11.73 -9.36
C ASP A 176 -3.94 10.43 -8.56
N MET A 177 -3.02 10.40 -7.61
CA MET A 177 -2.91 9.35 -6.60
C MET A 177 -3.13 9.97 -5.22
N SER A 178 -4.01 9.37 -4.43
CA SER A 178 -4.15 9.69 -3.01
C SER A 178 -3.67 8.52 -2.16
N ILE A 179 -2.79 8.81 -1.20
CA ILE A 179 -2.44 7.88 -0.14
C ILE A 179 -3.21 8.27 1.12
N VAL A 180 -4.20 7.46 1.45
CA VAL A 180 -5.14 7.65 2.55
C VAL A 180 -4.66 6.84 3.76
N GLU A 181 -4.47 7.51 4.90
CA GLU A 181 -4.33 6.87 6.21
C GLU A 181 -5.70 6.86 6.90
N LEU A 182 -6.08 5.70 7.44
CA LEU A 182 -7.36 5.51 8.11
C LEU A 182 -7.24 5.78 9.61
N ASN A 183 -8.38 6.09 10.22
CA ASN A 183 -8.49 6.35 11.66
C ASN A 183 -8.27 5.09 12.52
N LYS A 184 -8.34 3.91 11.92
CA LYS A 184 -8.15 2.61 12.55
C LYS A 184 -7.53 1.61 11.57
N THR A 185 -7.14 0.46 12.12
CA THR A 185 -6.65 -0.69 11.37
C THR A 185 -7.75 -1.75 11.29
N TYR A 186 -8.00 -2.29 10.10
CA TYR A 186 -9.03 -3.31 9.83
C TYR A 186 -8.44 -4.74 9.86
N GLY A 187 -7.49 -4.98 10.77
CA GLY A 187 -6.72 -6.23 10.84
C GLY A 187 -5.39 -6.16 10.07
N GLU A 188 -4.94 -7.30 9.58
CA GLU A 188 -3.74 -7.41 8.73
C GLU A 188 -4.15 -7.65 7.28
N ASN A 189 -3.32 -7.22 6.34
CA ASN A 189 -3.50 -7.39 4.89
C ASN A 189 -3.21 -8.84 4.45
N LYS A 190 -3.87 -9.80 5.10
CA LYS A 190 -3.71 -11.24 4.88
C LYS A 190 -5.07 -11.94 4.97
N THR A 191 -5.11 -13.19 4.52
CA THR A 191 -6.33 -14.01 4.61
C THR A 191 -6.75 -14.19 6.06
N ILE A 192 -8.04 -13.97 6.33
CA ILE A 192 -8.67 -14.23 7.63
C ILE A 192 -9.30 -15.63 7.65
N THR A 193 -9.48 -16.20 8.84
CA THR A 193 -10.20 -17.45 9.05
C THR A 193 -11.61 -17.16 9.59
N ASP A 194 -12.60 -17.97 9.22
CA ASP A 194 -14.02 -17.71 9.52
C ASP A 194 -14.39 -17.90 11.01
N ASP A 195 -13.49 -18.47 11.81
CA ASP A 195 -13.67 -18.69 13.25
C ASP A 195 -13.28 -17.46 14.10
N ASP A 196 -12.57 -16.49 13.52
CA ASP A 196 -12.25 -15.22 14.17
C ASP A 196 -13.35 -14.18 13.89
N ILE A 197 -14.34 -14.13 14.80
CA ILE A 197 -15.51 -13.25 14.68
C ILE A 197 -15.09 -11.76 14.59
N GLU A 198 -14.05 -11.36 15.31
CA GLU A 198 -13.58 -9.97 15.30
C GLU A 198 -12.92 -9.62 13.95
N ALA A 199 -12.10 -10.53 13.41
CA ALA A 199 -11.50 -10.36 12.09
C ALA A 199 -12.55 -10.34 10.97
N VAL A 200 -13.57 -11.20 11.05
CA VAL A 200 -14.70 -11.21 10.11
C VAL A 200 -15.48 -9.90 10.16
N GLN A 201 -15.75 -9.38 11.36
CA GLN A 201 -16.42 -8.08 11.48
C GLN A 201 -15.57 -6.94 10.89
N ALA A 202 -14.27 -6.90 11.19
CA ALA A 202 -13.36 -5.91 10.63
C ALA A 202 -13.31 -5.97 9.11
N GLN A 203 -13.26 -7.18 8.52
CA GLN A 203 -13.29 -7.38 7.08
C GLN A 203 -14.61 -6.90 6.45
N ASN A 204 -15.76 -7.16 7.08
CA ASN A 204 -17.05 -6.68 6.58
C ASN A 204 -17.12 -5.14 6.56
N GLU A 205 -16.58 -4.49 7.61
CA GLU A 205 -16.51 -3.02 7.66
C GLU A 205 -15.52 -2.47 6.62
N TRP A 206 -14.41 -3.15 6.39
CA TRP A 206 -13.44 -2.83 5.34
C TRP A 206 -14.09 -2.88 3.96
N GLU A 207 -14.75 -3.99 3.62
CA GLU A 207 -15.42 -4.17 2.34
C GLU A 207 -16.51 -3.13 2.11
N LYS A 208 -17.25 -2.77 3.15
CA LYS A 208 -18.27 -1.73 3.04
C LYS A 208 -17.65 -0.37 2.67
N LEU A 209 -16.53 -0.02 3.31
CA LEU A 209 -15.79 1.21 3.01
C LEU A 209 -15.25 1.21 1.58
N THR A 210 -14.55 0.14 1.17
CA THR A 210 -13.96 0.07 -0.16
C THR A 210 -15.00 0.02 -1.26
N LYS A 211 -16.12 -0.71 -1.08
CA LYS A 211 -17.26 -0.71 -2.02
C LYS A 211 -17.87 0.67 -2.18
N SER A 212 -17.94 1.49 -1.12
CA SER A 212 -18.45 2.86 -1.24
C SER A 212 -17.51 3.81 -2.01
N ILE A 213 -16.23 3.44 -2.17
CA ILE A 213 -15.21 4.26 -2.83
C ILE A 213 -14.95 3.80 -4.28
N GLN A 214 -15.01 2.50 -4.54
CA GLN A 214 -14.48 1.89 -5.76
C GLN A 214 -15.07 2.42 -7.07
N ASP A 215 -16.35 2.80 -7.07
CA ASP A 215 -17.06 3.24 -8.28
C ASP A 215 -16.71 4.70 -8.66
N ASP A 216 -16.16 5.48 -7.71
CA ASP A 216 -15.77 6.87 -7.90
C ASP A 216 -14.30 7.01 -8.37
N VAL A 217 -13.53 5.92 -8.41
CA VAL A 217 -12.09 5.94 -8.72
C VAL A 217 -11.71 4.92 -9.77
N LYS A 218 -10.56 5.13 -10.41
CA LYS A 218 -10.00 4.18 -11.38
C LYS A 218 -9.46 2.92 -10.70
N SER A 219 -8.90 3.05 -9.50
CA SER A 219 -8.31 1.93 -8.77
C SER A 219 -8.30 2.19 -7.27
N VAL A 220 -8.55 1.13 -6.51
CA VAL A 220 -8.35 1.05 -5.07
C VAL A 220 -7.30 -0.02 -4.80
N ILE A 221 -6.28 0.32 -4.01
CA ILE A 221 -5.25 -0.64 -3.59
C ILE A 221 -5.13 -0.56 -2.07
N ASP A 222 -5.32 -1.70 -1.44
CA ASP A 222 -5.14 -1.89 0.00
C ASP A 222 -3.64 -1.80 0.33
N ILE A 223 -3.26 -0.92 1.25
CA ILE A 223 -1.86 -0.70 1.60
C ILE A 223 -1.64 -0.73 3.11
N SER A 224 -0.42 -1.10 3.49
CA SER A 224 0.05 -1.02 4.86
C SER A 224 0.97 0.18 5.05
N ILE A 225 0.57 1.09 5.93
CA ILE A 225 1.37 2.25 6.31
C ILE A 225 2.07 1.94 7.64
N MET A 226 3.39 1.95 7.62
CA MET A 226 4.26 1.83 8.79
C MET A 226 4.43 3.20 9.45
N LYS A 227 4.41 3.22 10.78
CA LYS A 227 4.58 4.43 11.61
C LYS A 227 5.94 4.45 12.29
#